data_AF-A0A382I1I5-F1
#
_entry.id   AF-A0A382I1I5-F1
#
_cell.length_a   1.000
_cell.length_b   1.000
_cell.length_c   1.000
_cell.angle_alpha   90.00
_cell.angle_beta   90.00
_cell.angle_gamma   90.00
#
_symmetry.space_group_name_H-M   'P 1'
#
loop_
_entity.id
_entity.type
_entity.pdbx_description
1 polymer ?
#
loop_
_entity_poly.entity_id
_entity_poly.type
_entity_poly.pdbx_seq_one_letter_code
_entity_poly.pdbx_strand_id
1 'polypeptide(L)'
;MARIHARHRGRSGSSPQTRKENPKWSPKPKEVEKDVLKLASEGLSTSQIGIALRDTHGVPSVKLATGKSILMILQENKVSPSLPEDLTN
;
A
#
# COMPACT_ATOMS: atom_id res chain seq x y z
N MET A 1 1.31 -14.21 14.28
CA MET A 1 1.34 -14.89 12.97
C MET A 1 1.84 -16.30 13.14
N ALA A 2 1.36 -17.24 12.34
CA ALA A 2 1.95 -18.57 12.24
C ALA A 2 3.21 -18.44 11.37
N ARG A 3 4.27 -19.19 11.71
CA ARG A 3 5.53 -19.15 10.96
C ARG A 3 5.60 -20.40 10.09
N ILE A 4 5.95 -20.25 8.80
CA ILE A 4 6.00 -21.35 7.82
C ILE A 4 6.96 -22.47 8.28
N HIS A 5 8.12 -22.09 8.82
CA HIS A 5 9.16 -23.03 9.24
C HIS A 5 9.20 -23.28 10.76
N ALA A 6 8.14 -22.97 11.51
CA ALA A 6 8.10 -23.22 12.96
C ALA A 6 6.77 -23.88 13.40
N ARG A 7 6.83 -24.66 14.49
CA ARG A 7 5.68 -25.42 15.03
C ARG A 7 4.66 -24.57 15.83
N HIS A 8 4.50 -23.29 15.51
CA HIS A 8 3.61 -22.36 16.24
C HIS A 8 2.35 -22.02 15.41
N ARG A 9 1.18 -21.96 16.08
CA ARG A 9 -0.14 -21.74 15.45
C ARG A 9 -0.75 -20.35 15.74
N GLY A 10 0.06 -19.34 15.97
CA GLY A 10 -0.42 -18.00 16.30
C GLY A 10 -1.26 -17.35 15.18
N ARG A 11 -2.33 -16.65 15.51
CA ARG A 11 -3.14 -15.88 14.55
C ARG A 11 -3.07 -14.40 14.90
N SER A 12 -2.48 -13.61 14.01
CA SER A 12 -2.41 -12.15 14.10
C SER A 12 -2.20 -11.63 12.69
N GLY A 13 -3.01 -10.67 12.28
CA GLY A 13 -3.03 -10.08 10.94
C GLY A 13 -4.04 -8.94 10.92
N SER A 14 -3.86 -8.01 9.99
CA SER A 14 -4.78 -6.89 9.82
C SER A 14 -6.14 -7.36 9.29
N SER A 15 -7.22 -6.88 9.88
CA SER A 15 -8.57 -7.02 9.32
C SER A 15 -8.80 -5.91 8.28
N PRO A 16 -9.12 -6.23 7.01
CA PRO A 16 -9.39 -5.22 6.01
C PRO A 16 -10.66 -4.41 6.36
N GLN A 17 -10.72 -3.18 5.87
CA GLN A 17 -11.86 -2.30 6.06
C GLN A 17 -13.10 -2.85 5.34
N THR A 18 -14.23 -2.87 6.04
CA THR A 18 -15.53 -3.33 5.48
C THR A 18 -16.15 -2.33 4.50
N ARG A 19 -15.64 -1.09 4.45
CA ARG A 19 -16.23 0.00 3.67
C ARG A 19 -15.95 -0.19 2.18
N LYS A 20 -16.98 0.00 1.35
CA LYS A 20 -16.88 -0.04 -0.12
C LYS A 20 -16.44 1.29 -0.73
N GLU A 21 -16.68 2.39 -0.01
CA GLU A 21 -16.42 3.74 -0.48
C GLU A 21 -15.34 4.44 0.34
N ASN A 22 -14.63 5.37 -0.31
CA ASN A 22 -13.62 6.19 0.33
C ASN A 22 -14.31 7.20 1.29
N PRO A 23 -13.90 7.31 2.57
CA PRO A 23 -14.51 8.27 3.48
C PRO A 23 -14.29 9.71 3.02
N LYS A 24 -15.25 10.59 3.35
CA LYS A 24 -15.26 12.01 2.94
C LYS A 24 -14.03 12.82 3.35
N TRP A 25 -13.34 12.41 4.42
CA TRP A 25 -12.15 13.07 4.93
C TRP A 25 -10.85 12.57 4.26
N SER A 26 -10.90 11.48 3.50
CA SER A 26 -9.73 11.00 2.77
C SER A 26 -9.43 11.94 1.59
N PRO A 27 -8.14 12.14 1.26
CA PRO A 27 -7.74 12.93 0.10
C PRO A 27 -8.26 12.33 -1.21
N LYS A 28 -8.29 13.17 -2.25
CA LYS A 28 -8.84 12.80 -3.56
C LYS A 28 -7.93 11.79 -4.27
N PRO A 29 -8.47 10.97 -5.20
CA PRO A 29 -7.69 9.94 -5.89
C PRO A 29 -6.43 10.49 -6.59
N LYS A 30 -6.54 11.67 -7.21
CA LYS A 30 -5.43 12.34 -7.90
C LYS A 30 -4.31 12.82 -6.97
N GLU A 31 -4.63 13.16 -5.73
CA GLU A 31 -3.64 13.57 -4.74
C GLU A 31 -2.88 12.33 -4.25
N VAL A 32 -3.61 11.24 -3.99
CA VAL A 32 -3.03 9.95 -3.59
C VAL A 32 -2.06 9.41 -4.65
N GLU A 33 -2.40 9.51 -5.94
CA GLU A 33 -1.49 9.09 -7.02
C GLU A 33 -0.18 9.91 -7.04
N LYS A 34 -0.26 11.22 -6.80
CA LYS A 34 0.93 12.09 -6.73
C LYS A 34 1.81 11.75 -5.53
N ASP A 35 1.19 11.53 -4.37
CA ASP A 35 1.92 11.16 -3.15
C ASP A 35 2.61 9.80 -3.32
N VAL A 36 1.94 8.82 -3.94
CA VAL A 36 2.55 7.52 -4.28
C VAL A 36 3.79 7.70 -5.16
N LEU A 37 3.71 8.52 -6.22
CA LEU A 37 4.84 8.76 -7.11
C LEU A 37 6.00 9.46 -6.42
N LYS A 38 5.71 10.43 -5.56
CA LYS A 38 6.72 11.12 -4.75
C LYS A 38 7.45 10.13 -3.84
N LEU A 39 6.71 9.34 -3.05
CA LEU A 39 7.29 8.38 -2.12
C LEU A 39 8.05 7.26 -2.85
N ALA A 40 7.61 6.85 -4.04
CA ALA A 40 8.34 5.91 -4.88
C ALA A 40 9.65 6.50 -5.42
N SER A 41 9.66 7.79 -5.79
CA SER A 41 10.89 8.49 -6.21
C SER A 41 11.91 8.63 -5.07
N GLU A 42 11.44 8.67 -3.82
CA GLU A 42 12.27 8.66 -2.60
C GLU A 42 12.86 7.26 -2.33
N GLY A 43 12.49 6.25 -3.13
CA GLY A 43 13.02 4.88 -3.05
C GLY A 43 12.33 4.00 -2.01
N LEU A 44 11.16 4.42 -1.51
CA LEU A 44 10.41 3.62 -0.54
C LEU A 44 9.77 2.40 -1.20
N SER A 45 9.70 1.31 -0.43
CA SER A 45 9.06 0.07 -0.87
C SER A 45 7.54 0.23 -0.95
N THR A 46 6.84 -0.64 -1.69
CA THR A 46 5.38 -0.53 -1.84
C THR A 46 4.65 -0.71 -0.50
N SER A 47 5.20 -1.56 0.38
CA SER A 47 4.72 -1.73 1.76
C SER A 47 4.90 -0.46 2.59
N GLN A 48 6.07 0.18 2.50
CA GLN A 48 6.37 1.42 3.22
C GLN A 48 5.50 2.59 2.74
N ILE A 49 5.29 2.71 1.42
CA ILE A 49 4.39 3.71 0.83
C ILE A 49 2.98 3.56 1.40
N GLY A 50 2.46 2.32 1.50
CA GLY A 50 1.14 2.06 2.08
C GLY A 50 1.02 2.49 3.55
N ILE A 51 2.08 2.29 4.34
CA ILE A 51 2.13 2.71 5.76
C ILE A 51 2.17 4.23 5.86
N ALA A 52 3.05 4.89 5.09
CA ALA A 52 3.15 6.34 5.07
C ALA A 52 1.81 6.99 4.69
N LEU A 53 1.17 6.54 3.62
CA LEU A 53 -0.13 7.07 3.20
C LEU A 53 -1.21 6.92 4.28
N ARG A 54 -1.19 5.83 5.05
CA ARG A 54 -2.15 5.62 6.13
C ARG A 54 -1.86 6.51 7.33
N ASP A 55 -0.61 6.60 7.74
CA ASP A 55 -0.22 7.21 9.02
C ASP A 55 -0.03 8.73 8.91
N THR A 56 0.46 9.25 7.77
CA THR A 56 0.69 10.69 7.56
C THR A 56 -0.39 11.37 6.72
N HIS A 57 -0.85 10.72 5.64
CA HIS A 57 -1.83 11.30 4.71
C HIS A 57 -3.28 10.91 5.03
N GLY A 58 -3.51 10.02 6.00
CA GLY A 58 -4.83 9.58 6.41
C GLY A 58 -5.57 8.79 5.32
N VAL A 59 -4.87 8.10 4.42
CA VAL A 59 -5.51 7.25 3.40
C VAL A 59 -5.71 5.84 3.96
N PRO A 60 -6.94 5.39 4.25
CA PRO A 60 -7.14 4.08 4.88
C PRO A 60 -6.77 2.92 3.96
N SER A 61 -7.05 3.06 2.65
CA SER A 61 -6.71 2.09 1.63
C SER A 61 -6.59 2.76 0.27
N VAL A 62 -5.43 2.63 -0.36
CA VAL A 62 -5.18 3.14 -1.72
C VAL A 62 -6.14 2.49 -2.71
N LYS A 63 -6.42 1.20 -2.56
CA LYS A 63 -7.34 0.47 -3.44
C LYS A 63 -8.77 1.01 -3.37
N LEU A 64 -9.22 1.47 -2.21
CA LEU A 64 -10.53 2.11 -2.07
C LEU A 64 -10.53 3.54 -2.62
N ALA A 65 -9.42 4.27 -2.47
CA ALA A 65 -9.31 5.65 -2.93
C ALA A 65 -9.19 5.75 -4.45
N THR A 66 -8.35 4.95 -5.10
CA THR A 66 -8.04 5.06 -6.54
C THR A 66 -8.60 3.91 -7.38
N GLY A 67 -9.09 2.83 -6.76
CA GLY A 67 -9.53 1.62 -7.47
C GLY A 67 -8.38 0.73 -7.95
N LYS A 68 -7.13 1.18 -7.82
CA LYS A 68 -5.92 0.48 -8.29
C LYS A 68 -5.03 0.10 -7.10
N SER A 69 -4.21 -0.93 -7.26
CA SER A 69 -3.16 -1.26 -6.28
C SER A 69 -1.97 -0.30 -6.46
N ILE A 70 -1.17 -0.13 -5.39
CA ILE A 70 0.07 0.68 -5.44
C ILE A 70 0.98 0.18 -6.57
N LEU A 71 1.13 -1.13 -6.69
CA LEU A 71 1.96 -1.75 -7.74
C LEU A 71 1.44 -1.43 -9.16
N MET A 72 0.12 -1.43 -9.37
CA MET A 72 -0.48 -1.04 -10.65
C MET A 72 -0.22 0.44 -10.98
N ILE A 73 -0.33 1.32 -9.99
CA ILE A 73 -0.01 2.75 -10.15
C ILE A 73 1.47 2.94 -10.55
N LEU A 74 2.39 2.18 -9.95
CA LEU A 74 3.82 2.25 -10.29
C LEU A 74 4.11 1.69 -11.69
N GLN A 75 3.43 0.61 -12.09
CA GLN A 75 3.56 0.02 -13.43
C GLN A 75 3.07 0.97 -14.52
N GLU A 76 1.91 1.63 -14.33
CA GLU A 76 1.39 2.61 -15.27
C GLU A 76 2.34 3.79 -15.47
N ASN A 77 3.06 4.18 -14.42
CA ASN A 77 4.04 5.26 -14.46
C ASN A 77 5.47 4.81 -14.81
N LYS A 78 5.67 3.52 -15.15
CA LYS A 78 6.98 2.92 -15.51
C LYS A 78 8.06 3.05 -14.42
N VAL A 79 7.67 3.19 -13.16
CA VAL A 79 8.57 3.26 -11.99
C VAL A 79 8.54 1.93 -11.21
N SER A 80 8.04 0.84 -11.83
CA SER A 80 7.95 -0.44 -11.14
C SER A 80 9.35 -1.02 -10.88
N PRO A 81 9.62 -1.52 -9.66
CA PRO A 81 10.84 -2.26 -9.40
C PRO A 81 10.91 -3.52 -10.29
N SER A 82 12.11 -3.85 -10.77
CA SER A 82 12.31 -5.02 -11.64
C SER A 82 12.15 -6.35 -10.91
N LEU A 83 12.39 -6.35 -9.60
CA LEU A 83 12.28 -7.51 -8.73
C LEU A 83 11.11 -7.32 -7.75
N PRO A 84 10.33 -8.37 -7.45
CA PRO A 84 9.31 -8.34 -6.40
C PRO A 84 9.91 -7.99 -5.03
N GLU A 85 9.21 -7.13 -4.29
CA GLU A 85 9.63 -6.65 -2.97
C GLU A 85 9.90 -7.81 -1.98
N ASP A 86 9.09 -8.88 -2.05
CA ASP A 86 9.21 -10.06 -1.19
C ASP A 86 10.51 -10.86 -1.41
N LEU A 87 11.18 -10.69 -2.56
CA LEU A 87 12.47 -11.32 -2.84
C LEU A 87 13.66 -10.44 -2.45
N THR A 88 13.43 -9.15 -2.22
CA THR A 88 14.47 -8.18 -1.85
C THR A 88 14.59 -7.92 -0.35
N ASN A 89 13.58 -8.34 0.44
CA ASN A 89 13.54 -8.23 1.89
C ASN A 89 14.12 -9.47 2.58
#